data_AF-A0A944RNS4-F1
#
_entry.id   AF-A0A944RNS4-F1
#
_cell.length_a   1.000
_cell.length_b   1.000
_cell.length_c   1.000
_cell.angle_alpha   90.00
_cell.angle_beta   90.00
_cell.angle_gamma   90.00
#
_symmetry.space_group_name_H-M   'P 1'
#
loop_
_entity.id
_entity.type
_entity.pdbx_description
1 polymer ?
#
loop_
_entity_poly.entity_id
_entity_poly.type
_entity_poly.pdbx_seq_one_letter_code
_entity_poly.pdbx_strand_id
1 'polypeptide(L)'
;MKNELLNNNLCTRKNRHDLSFKQFYSCEFLIDEVKTLYHFKIRTIESDSLFALVKENSEILNWVNAGDVLNMKFYHADAKHPAESMDTIVKYIERDKEGRFEGHYLIVFEPLN
;
A
#
# COMPACT_ATOMS: atom_id res chain seq x y z
N MET A 1 33.46 28.46 36.61
CA MET A 1 34.22 27.67 35.62
C MET A 1 33.18 26.79 34.91
N LYS A 2 32.58 27.23 33.79
CA LYS A 2 32.92 26.87 32.38
C LYS A 2 33.09 25.34 32.21
N ASN A 3 32.45 24.58 31.33
CA ASN A 3 31.63 24.82 30.12
C ASN A 3 30.87 23.52 29.75
N GLU A 4 29.89 23.65 28.85
CA GLU A 4 29.25 22.63 28.00
C GLU A 4 30.22 21.64 27.30
N LEU A 5 29.72 20.45 26.91
CA LEU A 5 29.59 20.03 25.49
C LEU A 5 28.87 18.67 25.33
N LEU A 6 27.78 18.73 24.55
CA LEU A 6 27.15 17.77 23.64
C LEU A 6 27.87 16.43 23.34
N ASN A 7 27.14 15.30 23.33
CA ASN A 7 26.91 14.58 22.06
C ASN A 7 25.91 13.42 22.14
N ASN A 8 24.97 13.51 21.20
CA ASN A 8 24.03 12.52 20.72
C ASN A 8 24.69 11.18 20.41
N ASN A 9 23.93 10.09 20.61
CA ASN A 9 23.63 9.06 19.62
C ASN A 9 23.36 7.74 20.32
N LEU A 10 22.10 7.29 20.25
CA LEU A 10 21.76 5.92 19.86
C LEU A 10 20.29 5.98 19.45
N CYS A 11 20.10 6.43 18.20
CA CYS A 11 18.94 6.13 17.39
C CYS A 11 18.59 4.65 17.60
N THR A 12 17.52 4.39 18.35
CA THR A 12 17.00 3.05 18.53
C THR A 12 16.46 2.62 17.19
N ARG A 13 17.23 1.75 16.53
CA ARG A 13 16.86 0.89 15.40
C ARG A 13 15.34 0.70 15.35
N LYS A 14 14.65 1.40 14.44
CA LYS A 14 13.24 1.11 14.11
C LYS A 14 13.22 -0.33 13.59
N ASN A 15 12.82 -1.25 14.44
CA ASN A 15 12.67 -2.67 14.11
C ASN A 15 11.63 -2.83 13.01
N ARG A 16 11.97 -3.65 12.03
CA ARG A 16 11.26 -3.93 10.77
C ARG A 16 9.93 -4.72 10.92
N HIS A 17 9.21 -4.60 12.04
CA HIS A 17 8.09 -5.52 12.35
C HIS A 17 6.83 -4.88 12.96
N ASP A 18 6.58 -3.58 12.82
CA ASP A 18 5.31 -3.02 13.29
C ASP A 18 4.75 -1.89 12.41
N LEU A 19 4.97 -1.99 11.09
CA LEU A 19 4.14 -1.23 10.15
C LEU A 19 2.80 -1.96 9.99
N SER A 20 2.01 -1.93 11.06
CA SER A 20 0.62 -2.36 11.00
C SER A 20 -0.11 -1.42 10.03
N PHE A 21 -0.35 -1.87 8.80
CA PHE A 21 -1.10 -1.11 7.78
C PHE A 21 -2.56 -0.82 8.20
N LYS A 22 -2.99 -1.28 9.38
CA LYS A 22 -4.30 -0.94 9.99
C LYS A 22 -4.51 0.57 10.18
N GLN A 23 -3.46 1.38 10.19
CA GLN A 23 -3.58 2.84 10.28
C GLN A 23 -4.08 3.48 8.97
N PHE A 24 -3.84 2.82 7.83
CA PHE A 24 -4.24 3.32 6.52
C PHE A 24 -5.64 2.83 6.14
N TYR A 25 -6.45 3.75 5.62
CA TYR A 25 -7.83 3.51 5.21
C TYR A 25 -7.96 3.24 3.71
N SER A 26 -7.17 3.96 2.90
CA SER A 26 -7.26 3.90 1.45
C SER A 26 -5.92 4.28 0.82
N CYS A 27 -5.72 3.94 -0.44
CA CYS A 27 -4.55 4.36 -1.20
C CYS A 27 -4.90 4.69 -2.64
N GLU A 28 -4.06 5.50 -3.26
CA GLU A 28 -4.14 5.83 -4.68
C GLU A 28 -2.82 5.59 -5.40
N PHE A 29 -2.91 5.34 -6.71
CA PHE A 29 -1.75 5.36 -7.60
C PHE A 29 -2.17 5.80 -9.00
N LEU A 30 -1.22 6.39 -9.72
CA LEU A 30 -1.41 6.82 -11.10
C LEU A 30 -0.98 5.70 -12.04
N ILE A 31 -1.81 5.41 -13.05
CA ILE A 31 -1.38 4.64 -14.21
C ILE A 31 -1.02 5.62 -15.30
N ASP A 32 0.26 5.65 -15.64
CA ASP A 32 0.83 6.69 -16.50
C ASP A 32 0.37 6.58 -17.95
N GLU A 33 0.17 5.36 -18.44
CA GLU A 33 -0.25 5.04 -19.80
C GLU A 33 -1.63 5.62 -20.13
N VAL A 34 -2.53 5.63 -19.15
CA VAL A 34 -3.91 6.11 -19.29
C VAL A 34 -4.19 7.38 -18.48
N LYS A 35 -3.16 7.96 -17.84
CA LYS A 35 -3.24 9.16 -16.99
C LYS A 35 -4.43 9.14 -16.03
N THR A 36 -4.71 7.98 -15.47
CA THR A 36 -5.86 7.74 -14.60
C THR A 36 -5.39 7.42 -13.19
N LEU A 37 -5.93 8.15 -12.20
CA LEU A 37 -5.66 7.92 -10.79
C LEU A 37 -6.67 6.91 -10.24
N TYR A 38 -6.17 5.77 -9.76
CA TYR A 38 -6.98 4.75 -9.13
C TYR A 38 -6.91 4.88 -7.62
N HIS A 39 -8.06 5.07 -6.98
CA HIS A 39 -8.19 5.16 -5.51
C HIS A 39 -9.11 4.06 -5.02
N PHE A 40 -8.64 3.27 -4.06
CA PHE A 40 -9.43 2.21 -3.44
C PHE A 40 -9.25 2.15 -1.92
N LYS A 41 -10.25 1.57 -1.25
CA LYS A 41 -10.18 1.27 0.19
C LYS A 41 -9.27 0.06 0.40
N ILE A 42 -8.37 0.17 1.36
CA ILE A 42 -7.46 -0.91 1.71
C ILE A 42 -8.26 -2.01 2.41
N ARG A 43 -8.02 -3.25 2.01
CA ARG A 43 -8.46 -4.45 2.71
C ARG A 43 -7.22 -5.27 3.09
N THR A 44 -7.29 -5.99 4.19
CA THR A 44 -6.18 -6.83 4.69
C THR A 44 -6.65 -8.27 4.83
N ILE A 45 -5.86 -9.22 4.35
CA ILE A 45 -6.07 -10.67 4.59
C ILE A 45 -5.21 -11.12 5.77
N GLU A 46 -3.96 -10.65 5.80
CA GLU A 46 -2.95 -10.90 6.83
C GLU A 46 -2.36 -9.56 7.32
N SER A 47 -1.49 -9.55 8.33
CA SER A 47 -0.95 -8.31 8.92
C SER A 47 -0.20 -7.43 7.92
N ASP A 48 0.40 -8.04 6.90
CA ASP A 48 1.42 -7.39 6.06
C ASP A 48 1.01 -7.30 4.58
N SER A 49 -0.17 -7.82 4.20
CA SER A 49 -0.63 -7.84 2.82
C SER A 49 -1.96 -7.11 2.63
N LEU A 50 -1.94 -6.14 1.72
CA LEU A 50 -3.05 -5.26 1.37
C LEU A 50 -3.66 -5.75 0.05
N PHE A 51 -4.96 -5.60 -0.15
CA PHE A 51 -5.57 -5.94 -1.43
C PHE A 51 -6.68 -5.00 -1.87
N ALA A 52 -6.85 -4.91 -3.19
CA ALA A 52 -7.99 -4.30 -3.86
C ALA A 52 -8.90 -5.37 -4.45
N LEU A 53 -10.21 -5.13 -4.38
CA LEU A 53 -11.20 -5.88 -5.16
C LEU A 53 -11.52 -5.10 -6.42
N VAL A 54 -11.31 -5.73 -7.58
CA VAL A 54 -11.47 -5.13 -8.89
C VAL A 54 -12.43 -5.97 -9.70
N LYS A 55 -13.46 -5.37 -10.31
CA LYS A 55 -14.38 -6.14 -11.17
C LYS A 55 -13.62 -6.71 -12.37
N GLU A 56 -13.97 -7.92 -12.79
CA GLU A 56 -13.30 -8.62 -13.89
C GLU A 56 -13.29 -7.89 -15.24
N ASN A 57 -14.19 -6.92 -15.43
CA ASN A 57 -14.26 -6.09 -16.62
C ASN A 57 -13.63 -4.69 -16.44
N SER A 58 -12.88 -4.46 -15.37
CA SER A 58 -12.24 -3.16 -15.11
C SER A 58 -10.99 -3.00 -15.96
N GLU A 59 -10.85 -1.85 -16.62
CA GLU A 59 -9.69 -1.57 -17.50
C GLU A 59 -8.33 -1.63 -16.79
N ILE A 60 -8.31 -1.38 -15.48
CA ILE A 60 -7.09 -1.44 -14.65
C ILE A 60 -6.37 -2.80 -14.76
N LEU A 61 -7.12 -3.89 -15.00
CA LEU A 61 -6.55 -5.23 -15.15
C LEU A 61 -5.69 -5.38 -16.41
N ASN A 62 -5.79 -4.47 -17.37
CA ASN A 62 -4.94 -4.44 -18.56
C ASN A 62 -3.60 -3.72 -18.31
N TRP A 63 -3.50 -2.96 -17.22
CA TRP A 63 -2.39 -2.04 -16.95
C TRP A 63 -1.56 -2.41 -15.73
N VAL A 64 -2.03 -3.35 -14.91
CA VAL A 64 -1.37 -3.78 -13.69
C VAL A 64 -1.09 -5.27 -13.76
N ASN A 65 0.18 -5.63 -13.57
CA ASN A 65 0.67 -7.00 -13.60
C ASN A 65 1.35 -7.37 -12.28
N ALA A 66 1.39 -8.67 -11.97
CA ALA A 66 2.19 -9.16 -10.87
C ALA A 66 3.68 -8.86 -11.12
N GLY A 67 4.36 -8.30 -10.11
CA GLY A 67 5.74 -7.83 -10.18
C GLY A 67 5.89 -6.33 -10.41
N ASP A 68 4.83 -5.62 -10.82
CA ASP A 68 4.88 -4.17 -11.00
C ASP A 68 5.15 -3.47 -9.66
N VAL A 69 6.01 -2.45 -9.69
CA VAL A 69 6.26 -1.57 -8.54
C VAL A 69 5.56 -0.24 -8.81
N LEU A 70 4.58 0.06 -7.97
CA LEU A 70 3.74 1.24 -8.07
C LEU A 70 4.13 2.22 -6.97
N ASN A 71 4.30 3.50 -7.32
CA ASN A 71 4.39 4.55 -6.32
C ASN A 71 2.96 4.85 -5.80
N MET A 72 2.63 4.29 -4.66
CA MET A 72 1.30 4.38 -4.08
C MET A 72 1.29 5.40 -2.95
N LYS A 73 0.22 6.20 -2.88
CA LYS A 73 -0.01 7.16 -1.81
C LYS A 73 -1.11 6.66 -0.88
N PHE A 74 -0.76 6.47 0.39
CA PHE A 74 -1.58 5.89 1.44
C PHE A 74 -2.16 6.97 2.34
N TYR A 75 -3.46 6.88 2.59
CA TYR A 75 -4.21 7.82 3.41
C TYR A 75 -4.60 7.16 4.73
N HIS A 76 -4.30 7.85 5.83
CA HIS A 76 -4.69 7.44 7.18
C HIS A 76 -6.20 7.51 7.38
N ALA A 77 -6.71 6.70 8.31
CA ALA A 77 -8.10 6.81 8.75
C ALA A 77 -8.40 8.13 9.47
N ASP A 78 -7.41 8.68 10.18
CA ASP A 78 -7.48 10.02 10.76
C ASP A 78 -6.92 11.05 9.76
N ALA A 79 -7.81 11.86 9.20
CA ALA A 79 -7.49 12.89 8.21
C ALA A 79 -6.52 13.98 8.70
N LYS A 80 -6.20 14.04 10.00
CA LYS A 80 -5.15 14.93 10.53
C LYS A 80 -3.74 14.45 10.18
N HIS A 81 -3.58 13.18 9.82
CA HIS A 81 -2.29 12.63 9.42
C HIS A 81 -2.11 12.81 7.91
N PRO A 82 -0.93 13.31 7.47
CA PRO A 82 -0.65 13.45 6.05
C PRO A 82 -0.60 12.08 5.38
N ALA A 83 -0.91 12.05 4.08
CA ALA A 83 -0.74 10.85 3.28
C ALA A 83 0.75 10.52 3.10
N GLU A 84 1.07 9.24 2.98
CA GLU A 84 2.42 8.72 2.84
C GLU A 84 2.60 8.05 1.48
N SER A 85 3.66 8.38 0.74
CA SER A 85 3.99 7.72 -0.52
C SER A 85 5.00 6.60 -0.28
N MET A 86 4.70 5.41 -0.78
CA MET A 86 5.53 4.21 -0.65
C MET A 86 5.55 3.43 -1.96
N ASP A 87 6.73 3.00 -2.37
CA ASP A 87 6.85 2.04 -3.47
C ASP A 87 6.25 0.71 -3.02
N THR A 88 5.39 0.13 -3.84
CA THR A 88 4.58 -1.02 -3.46
C THR A 88 4.56 -2.01 -4.61
N ILE A 89 4.93 -3.26 -4.33
CA ILE A 89 4.92 -4.32 -5.34
C ILE A 89 3.54 -4.96 -5.43
N VAL A 90 3.07 -5.21 -6.65
CA VAL A 90 1.93 -6.09 -6.92
C VAL A 90 2.41 -7.53 -6.77
N LYS A 91 2.08 -8.19 -5.67
CA LYS A 91 2.55 -9.55 -5.39
C LYS A 91 1.94 -10.58 -6.34
N TYR A 92 0.62 -10.59 -6.42
CA TYR A 92 -0.13 -11.48 -7.28
C TYR A 92 -1.54 -10.93 -7.54
N ILE A 93 -2.13 -11.41 -8.63
CA ILE A 93 -3.49 -11.09 -9.05
C ILE A 93 -4.24 -12.41 -9.17
N GLU A 94 -5.32 -12.57 -8.40
CA GLU A 94 -6.09 -13.81 -8.34
C GLU A 94 -7.55 -13.54 -8.67
N ARG A 95 -8.17 -14.40 -9.48
CA ARG A 95 -9.62 -14.35 -9.74
C ARG A 95 -10.33 -15.26 -8.74
N ASP A 96 -11.26 -14.71 -7.98
CA ASP A 96 -12.17 -15.53 -7.20
C ASP A 96 -13.30 -16.03 -8.10
N LYS A 97 -13.26 -17.33 -8.46
CA LYS A 97 -14.21 -17.94 -9.42
C LYS A 97 -15.49 -18.47 -8.77
N GLU A 98 -15.44 -18.84 -7.50
CA GLU A 98 -16.55 -19.56 -6.82
C GLU A 98 -16.73 -19.14 -5.35
N GLY A 99 -15.99 -18.13 -4.89
CA GLY A 99 -16.01 -17.64 -3.52
C GLY A 99 -16.80 -16.35 -3.32
N ARG A 100 -16.54 -15.70 -2.18
CA ARG A 100 -17.25 -14.50 -1.71
C ARG A 100 -17.12 -13.32 -2.68
N PHE A 101 -16.11 -13.33 -3.55
CA PHE A 101 -15.80 -12.25 -4.47
C PHE A 101 -15.99 -12.64 -5.94
N GLU A 102 -16.94 -13.53 -6.23
CA GLU A 102 -17.32 -13.87 -7.60
C GLU A 102 -17.46 -12.63 -8.50
N GLY A 103 -16.91 -12.72 -9.72
CA GLY A 103 -16.86 -11.62 -10.69
C GLY A 103 -15.79 -10.55 -10.38
N HIS A 104 -14.91 -10.80 -9.42
CA HIS A 104 -13.83 -9.89 -9.05
C HIS A 104 -12.46 -10.57 -9.05
N TYR A 105 -11.45 -9.75 -9.23
CA TYR A 105 -10.05 -10.04 -8.99
C TYR A 105 -9.61 -9.43 -7.66
N LEU A 106 -8.79 -10.18 -6.93
CA LEU A 106 -7.99 -9.68 -5.82
C LEU A 106 -6.62 -9.29 -6.38
N ILE A 107 -6.27 -8.02 -6.25
CA ILE A 107 -4.91 -7.54 -6.52
C ILE A 107 -4.25 -7.37 -5.16
N VAL A 108 -3.22 -8.18 -4.88
CA VAL A 108 -2.51 -8.17 -3.61
C VAL A 108 -1.23 -7.35 -3.74
N PHE A 109 -1.01 -6.48 -2.77
CA PHE A 109 0.07 -5.50 -2.72
C PHE A 109 0.92 -5.69 -1.46
N GLU A 110 2.22 -5.42 -1.59
CA GLU A 110 3.16 -5.35 -0.47
C GLU A 110 4.03 -4.08 -0.58
N PRO A 111 3.97 -3.16 0.39
CA PRO A 111 4.87 -2.01 0.42
C PRO A 111 6.34 -2.43 0.59
N LEU A 112 7.20 -1.84 -0.23
CA LEU A 112 8.64 -2.05 -0.22
C LEU A 112 9.27 -1.04 0.74
N ASN A 113 9.81 -1.52 1.86
CA ASN A 113 10.44 -0.72 2.91
C ASN A 113 11.96 -0.78 2.85
#